data_AF-A0AAV7KAV3-F1
#
_entry.id   AF-A0AAV7KAV3-F1
#
_cell.length_a   1.000
_cell.length_b   1.000
_cell.length_c   1.000
_cell.angle_alpha   90.00
_cell.angle_beta   90.00
_cell.angle_gamma   90.00
#
_symmetry.space_group_name_H-M   'P 1'
#
loop_
_entity.id
_entity.type
_entity.pdbx_description
1 polymer ?
#
loop_
_entity_poly.entity_id
_entity_poly.type
_entity_poly.pdbx_seq_one_letter_code
_entity_poly.pdbx_strand_id
1 'polypeptide(L)'
;MKPTTLKSHMESVHPTYVHKNLRSLQYLERSHKPGSFDSTRRFQQQNDAALTASYELSQMIAKSKKPHSIDETLIAPCVEITVKRMLEEDHSKKVVQVSLSNTTIQRRYCTLMKVSKIKLLQPLIMAQYMRFNSMNLQILNTFPSLSYKSEILIITL
;
A
#
# COMPACT_ATOMS: atom_id res chain seq x y z
N MET A 1 9.25 17.76 -11.26
CA MET A 1 10.41 18.54 -11.75
C MET A 1 9.97 19.33 -12.97
N LYS A 2 10.49 20.55 -13.18
CA LYS A 2 10.21 21.32 -14.40
C LYS A 2 10.97 20.68 -15.58
N PRO A 3 10.40 20.61 -16.80
CA PRO A 3 11.01 19.88 -17.93
C PRO A 3 12.42 20.36 -18.28
N THR A 4 12.72 21.64 -18.09
CA THR A 4 14.05 22.22 -18.29
C THR A 4 15.10 21.66 -17.32
N THR A 5 14.74 21.43 -16.06
CA THR A 5 15.63 20.83 -15.06
C THR A 5 15.91 19.36 -15.31
N LEU A 6 14.96 18.63 -15.90
CA LEU A 6 15.14 17.22 -16.21
C LEU A 6 16.15 17.02 -17.34
N LYS A 7 16.09 17.82 -18.40
CA LYS A 7 17.04 17.75 -19.51
C LYS A 7 18.47 17.97 -19.03
N SER A 8 18.73 19.06 -18.30
CA SER A 8 20.06 19.34 -17.76
C SER A 8 20.52 18.30 -16.73
N HIS A 9 19.61 17.72 -15.95
CA HIS A 9 19.93 16.63 -15.03
C HIS A 9 20.32 15.33 -15.78
N MET A 10 19.61 14.99 -16.86
CA MET A 10 19.99 13.85 -17.71
C MET A 10 21.35 14.09 -18.38
N GLU A 11 21.63 15.31 -18.84
CA GLU A 11 22.90 15.69 -19.47
C GLU A 11 24.08 15.67 -18.51
N SER A 12 23.88 16.10 -17.26
CA SER A 12 24.95 16.16 -16.26
C SER A 12 25.17 14.84 -15.51
N VAL A 13 24.09 14.15 -15.14
CA VAL A 13 24.16 12.96 -14.26
C VAL A 13 24.13 11.66 -15.06
N HIS A 14 23.50 11.66 -16.22
CA HIS A 14 23.32 10.45 -17.04
C HIS A 14 23.66 10.69 -18.53
N PRO A 15 24.87 11.19 -18.85
CA PRO A 15 25.24 11.58 -20.23
C PRO A 15 25.12 10.41 -21.22
N THR A 16 25.29 9.18 -20.75
CA THR A 16 25.15 7.95 -21.53
C THR A 16 23.72 7.66 -22.01
N TYR A 17 22.71 8.30 -21.41
CA TYR A 17 21.29 8.10 -21.73
C TYR A 17 20.69 9.25 -22.54
N VAL A 18 21.40 10.37 -22.68
CA VAL A 18 20.92 11.58 -23.40
C VAL A 18 20.75 11.31 -24.89
N HIS A 19 21.62 10.49 -25.47
CA HIS A 19 21.64 10.18 -26.91
C HIS A 19 20.96 8.84 -27.24
N LYS A 20 20.20 8.27 -26.29
CA LYS A 20 19.51 6.99 -26.50
C LYS A 20 18.22 7.21 -27.29
N ASN A 21 18.17 6.60 -28.48
CA ASN A 21 17.04 6.69 -29.40
C ASN A 21 15.81 5.94 -28.86
N LEU A 22 14.60 6.30 -29.29
CA LEU A 22 13.33 5.66 -28.89
C LEU A 22 13.34 4.12 -29.00
N ARG A 23 14.09 3.56 -29.97
CA ARG A 23 14.26 2.11 -30.15
C ARG A 23 14.96 1.44 -28.96
N SER A 24 15.90 2.13 -28.33
CA SER A 24 16.60 1.63 -27.14
C SER A 24 15.71 1.73 -25.89
N LEU A 25 14.83 2.72 -25.82
CA LEU A 25 13.81 2.82 -24.77
C LEU A 25 12.77 1.71 -24.91
N GLN A 26 12.28 1.43 -26.12
CA GLN A 26 11.38 0.29 -26.36
C GLN A 26 12.02 -1.06 -26.02
N TYR A 27 13.31 -1.23 -26.31
CA TYR A 27 14.04 -2.44 -25.90
C TYR A 27 14.14 -2.51 -24.37
N LEU A 28 14.47 -1.40 -23.71
CA LEU A 28 14.53 -1.33 -22.25
C LEU A 28 13.16 -1.63 -21.62
N GLU A 29 12.09 -1.06 -22.16
CA GLU A 29 10.71 -1.26 -21.71
C GLU A 29 10.28 -2.73 -21.82
N ARG A 30 10.64 -3.40 -22.93
CA ARG A 30 10.42 -4.84 -23.12
C ARG A 30 11.30 -5.71 -22.22
N SER A 31 12.51 -5.24 -21.91
CA SER A 31 13.43 -5.93 -20.98
C SER A 31 13.07 -5.69 -19.51
N HIS A 32 12.31 -4.63 -19.23
CA HIS A 32 11.86 -4.28 -17.90
C HIS A 32 10.68 -5.18 -17.54
N LYS A 33 10.98 -6.35 -16.95
CA LYS A 33 9.96 -7.23 -16.39
C LYS A 33 9.11 -6.42 -15.40
N PRO A 34 7.77 -6.38 -15.53
CA PRO A 34 6.87 -5.62 -14.65
C PRO A 34 6.75 -6.22 -13.23
N GLY A 35 7.87 -6.58 -12.63
CA GLY A 35 8.01 -7.12 -11.29
C GLY A 35 9.40 -6.90 -10.68
N SER A 36 10.29 -6.12 -11.31
CA SER A 36 11.61 -5.79 -10.73
C SER A 36 11.57 -4.61 -9.76
N PHE A 37 10.55 -3.75 -9.85
CA PHE A 37 10.22 -2.78 -8.80
C PHE A 37 9.26 -3.40 -7.78
N ASP A 38 9.52 -4.64 -7.40
CA ASP A 38 8.92 -5.22 -6.21
C ASP A 38 9.78 -4.85 -5.00
N SER A 39 10.04 -3.54 -4.84
CA SER A 39 10.61 -3.01 -3.61
C SER A 39 9.72 -3.44 -2.44
N THR A 40 8.40 -3.49 -2.66
CA THR A 40 7.40 -4.01 -1.72
C THR A 40 7.70 -5.44 -1.28
N ARG A 41 7.99 -6.36 -2.21
CA ARG A 41 8.25 -7.78 -1.90
C ARG A 41 9.62 -8.04 -1.30
N ARG A 42 10.64 -7.24 -1.61
CA ARG A 42 11.93 -7.29 -0.87
C ARG A 42 11.81 -6.74 0.56
N PHE A 43 10.93 -5.76 0.81
CA PHE A 43 10.61 -5.31 2.17
C PHE A 43 9.72 -6.29 2.95
N GLN A 44 9.03 -7.22 2.28
CA GLN A 44 8.12 -8.18 2.92
C GLN A 44 8.82 -9.42 3.49
N GLN A 45 10.15 -9.52 3.38
CA GLN A 45 10.94 -10.46 4.18
C GLN A 45 11.12 -9.97 5.64
N GLN A 46 10.21 -9.15 6.14
CA GLN A 46 10.14 -8.79 7.55
C GLN A 46 9.30 -9.83 8.28
N ASN A 47 9.81 -10.27 9.43
CA ASN A 47 9.09 -11.15 10.34
C ASN A 47 7.68 -10.59 10.58
N ASP A 48 6.64 -11.40 10.36
CA ASP A 48 5.23 -11.00 10.53
C ASP A 48 4.98 -10.37 11.91
N ALA A 49 5.67 -10.85 12.96
CA ALA A 49 5.59 -10.30 14.31
C ALA A 49 6.18 -8.88 14.43
N ALA A 50 7.26 -8.58 13.71
CA ALA A 50 7.84 -7.23 13.69
C ALA A 50 6.95 -6.25 12.90
N LEU A 51 6.30 -6.76 11.85
CA LEU A 51 5.35 -6.00 11.06
C LEU A 51 4.11 -5.64 11.89
N THR A 52 3.49 -6.61 12.57
CA THR A 52 2.32 -6.38 13.44
C THR A 52 2.66 -5.40 14.56
N ALA A 53 3.78 -5.62 15.27
CA ALA A 53 4.23 -4.74 16.35
C ALA A 53 4.37 -3.28 15.89
N SER A 54 4.96 -3.01 14.73
CA SER A 54 5.10 -1.63 14.25
C SER A 54 3.76 -1.01 13.79
N TYR A 55 2.77 -1.81 13.35
CA TYR A 55 1.42 -1.29 13.09
C TYR A 55 0.69 -0.91 14.38
N GLU A 56 0.80 -1.73 15.42
CA GLU A 56 0.22 -1.44 16.75
C GLU A 56 0.86 -0.20 17.35
N LEU A 57 2.19 -0.10 17.30
CA LEU A 57 2.91 1.08 17.78
C LEU A 57 2.48 2.34 17.03
N SER A 58 2.39 2.27 15.69
CA SER A 58 1.91 3.37 14.85
C SER A 58 0.49 3.80 15.24
N GLN A 59 -0.38 2.84 15.59
CA GLN A 59 -1.74 3.14 16.04
C GLN A 59 -1.75 3.85 17.40
N MET A 60 -0.93 3.40 18.36
CA MET A 60 -0.82 4.03 19.68
C MET A 60 -0.30 5.46 19.58
N ILE A 61 0.73 5.67 18.77
CA ILE A 61 1.29 6.99 18.45
C ILE A 61 0.23 7.88 17.83
N ALA A 62 -0.50 7.39 16.84
CA ALA A 62 -1.56 8.15 16.18
C ALA A 62 -2.67 8.58 17.14
N LYS A 63 -3.04 7.72 18.11
CA LYS A 63 -4.01 8.06 19.17
C LYS A 63 -3.49 9.16 20.09
N SER A 64 -2.19 9.22 20.32
CA SER A 64 -1.56 10.23 21.20
C SER A 64 -1.54 11.65 20.61
N LYS A 65 -1.87 11.83 19.32
CA LYS A 65 -1.85 13.11 18.57
C LYS A 65 -0.52 13.87 18.65
N LYS A 66 0.59 13.21 18.98
CA LYS A 66 1.92 13.81 19.05
C LYS A 66 2.58 13.90 17.67
N PRO A 67 3.48 14.87 17.46
CA PRO A 67 4.25 14.95 16.21
C PRO A 67 5.16 13.74 16.04
N HIS A 68 5.19 13.18 14.84
CA HIS A 68 5.93 11.96 14.51
C HIS A 68 7.46 12.04 14.72
N SER A 69 8.01 13.25 14.89
CA SER A 69 9.42 13.45 15.24
C SER A 69 9.78 12.96 16.65
N ILE A 70 8.81 12.86 17.57
CA ILE A 70 9.03 12.31 18.92
C ILE A 70 9.27 10.79 18.86
N ASP A 71 8.77 10.12 17.83
CA ASP A 71 8.79 8.66 17.74
C ASP A 71 10.20 8.11 17.52
N GLU A 72 10.96 8.70 16.59
CA GLU A 72 12.36 8.30 16.35
C GLU A 72 13.30 8.77 17.47
N THR A 73 13.06 9.96 18.03
CA THR A 73 13.98 10.58 18.99
C THR A 73 13.84 10.03 20.40
N LEU A 74 12.64 9.56 20.79
CA LEU A 74 12.36 9.11 22.15
C LEU A 74 11.87 7.67 22.20
N ILE A 75 10.97 7.25 21.32
CA ILE A 75 10.32 5.93 21.43
C ILE A 75 11.29 4.82 20.99
N ALA A 76 11.99 5.00 19.87
CA ALA A 76 13.00 4.04 19.42
C ALA A 76 14.10 3.75 20.46
N PRO A 77 14.80 4.75 21.04
CA PRO A 77 15.82 4.48 22.06
C PRO A 77 15.23 3.94 23.37
N CYS A 78 14.01 4.34 23.74
CA CYS A 78 13.36 3.83 24.96
C CYS A 78 13.04 2.33 24.85
N VAL A 79 12.54 1.90 23.69
CA VAL A 79 12.29 0.48 23.40
C VAL A 79 13.61 -0.30 23.40
N GLU A 80 14.67 0.25 22.81
CA GLU A 80 15.98 -0.40 22.76
C GLU A 80 16.59 -0.59 24.17
N ILE A 81 16.58 0.46 25.00
CA ILE A 81 17.10 0.41 26.38
C ILE A 81 16.33 -0.61 27.22
N THR A 82 15.00 -0.62 27.11
CA THR A 82 14.14 -1.54 27.87
C THR A 82 14.44 -2.98 27.50
N VAL A 83 14.54 -3.28 26.21
CA VAL A 83 14.82 -4.63 25.73
C VAL A 83 16.23 -5.04 26.10
N LYS A 84 17.25 -4.18 25.97
CA LYS A 84 18.63 -4.50 26.39
C LYS A 84 18.77 -4.76 27.88
N ARG A 85 17.97 -4.09 28.71
CA ARG A 85 18.07 -4.18 30.19
C ARG A 85 17.27 -5.34 30.76
N MET A 86 16.12 -5.64 30.15
CA MET A 86 15.20 -6.69 30.62
C MET A 86 15.36 -8.02 29.89
N LEU A 87 15.86 -7.99 28.65
CA LEU A 87 16.12 -9.17 27.83
C LEU A 87 17.60 -9.18 27.44
N GLU A 88 18.15 -10.38 27.25
CA GLU A 88 19.53 -10.54 26.79
C GLU A 88 19.74 -9.92 25.39
N GLU A 89 20.99 -9.60 25.07
CA GLU A 89 21.38 -8.80 23.91
C GLU A 89 20.91 -9.36 22.55
N ASP A 90 20.69 -10.68 22.47
CA ASP A 90 20.21 -11.36 21.27
C ASP A 90 18.74 -11.05 20.94
N HIS A 91 17.93 -10.70 21.93
CA HIS A 91 16.55 -10.27 21.71
C HIS A 91 16.46 -8.80 21.27
N SER A 92 17.44 -7.97 21.65
CA SER A 92 17.54 -6.58 21.20
C SER A 92 17.64 -6.49 19.68
N LYS A 93 18.43 -7.38 19.04
CA LYS A 93 18.58 -7.45 17.58
C LYS A 93 17.26 -7.70 16.84
N LYS A 94 16.34 -8.46 17.43
CA LYS A 94 15.01 -8.73 16.85
C LYS A 94 14.11 -7.50 16.90
N VAL A 95 14.26 -6.68 17.93
CA VAL A 95 13.46 -5.45 18.09
C VAL A 95 13.92 -4.35 17.15
N VAL A 96 15.22 -4.30 16.82
CA VAL A 96 15.75 -3.40 15.77
C VAL A 96 15.13 -3.68 14.39
N GLN A 97 14.65 -4.89 14.12
CA GLN A 97 13.94 -5.20 12.86
C GLN A 97 12.57 -4.49 12.76
N VAL A 98 12.00 -4.08 13.90
CA VAL A 98 10.78 -3.27 13.92
C VAL A 98 11.12 -1.90 13.36
N SER A 99 10.74 -1.65 12.10
CA SER A 99 11.00 -0.37 11.46
C SER A 99 10.14 0.73 12.10
N LEU A 100 10.77 1.56 12.94
CA LEU A 100 10.16 2.70 13.63
C LEU A 100 10.52 4.05 13.01
N SER A 101 11.01 4.06 11.77
CA SER A 101 11.30 5.32 11.11
C SER A 101 10.02 6.14 10.93
N ASN A 102 10.13 7.46 11.02
CA ASN A 102 9.04 8.43 10.86
C ASN A 102 8.33 8.22 9.52
N THR A 103 9.10 8.04 8.44
CA THR A 103 8.57 7.72 7.10
C THR A 103 7.76 6.41 7.09
N THR A 104 8.16 5.42 7.87
CA THR A 104 7.46 4.14 7.99
C THR A 104 6.20 4.27 8.82
N ILE A 105 6.25 4.95 9.96
CA ILE A 105 5.10 5.18 10.85
C ILE A 105 4.04 6.02 10.12
N GLN A 106 4.46 7.10 9.44
CA GLN A 106 3.56 7.93 8.64
C GLN A 106 2.87 7.12 7.55
N ARG A 107 3.62 6.27 6.83
CA ARG A 107 3.05 5.39 5.80
C ARG A 107 2.04 4.42 6.40
N ARG A 108 2.35 3.79 7.53
CA ARG A 108 1.45 2.87 8.24
C ARG A 108 0.20 3.58 8.74
N TYR A 109 0.32 4.79 9.26
CA TYR A 109 -0.82 5.64 9.64
C TYR A 109 -1.74 5.93 8.45
N CYS A 110 -1.18 6.37 7.32
CA CYS A 110 -1.96 6.59 6.10
C CYS A 110 -2.68 5.31 5.64
N THR A 111 -2.02 4.15 5.72
CA THR A 111 -2.64 2.85 5.43
C THR A 111 -3.80 2.54 6.37
N LEU A 112 -3.60 2.69 7.69
CA LEU A 112 -4.64 2.46 8.70
C LEU A 112 -5.84 3.39 8.47
N MET A 113 -5.61 4.66 8.12
CA MET A 113 -6.68 5.62 7.81
C MET A 113 -7.47 5.25 6.55
N LYS A 114 -6.82 4.68 5.53
CA LYS A 114 -7.51 4.18 4.33
C LYS A 114 -8.39 2.98 4.67
N VAL A 115 -7.86 2.03 5.44
CA VAL A 115 -8.59 0.81 5.85
C VAL A 115 -9.80 1.17 6.71
N SER A 116 -9.67 2.11 7.65
CA SER A 116 -10.80 2.54 8.48
C SER A 116 -11.90 3.24 7.67
N LYS A 117 -11.55 4.10 6.70
CA LYS A 117 -12.53 4.68 5.76
C LYS A 117 -13.28 3.62 4.96
N ILE A 118 -12.56 2.63 4.43
CA ILE A 118 -13.17 1.52 3.68
C ILE A 118 -14.14 0.75 4.58
N LYS A 119 -13.73 0.42 5.82
CA LYS A 119 -14.57 -0.29 6.79
C LYS A 119 -15.86 0.45 7.12
N LEU A 120 -15.82 1.79 7.22
CA LEU A 120 -17.00 2.62 7.43
C LEU A 120 -17.95 2.67 6.22
N LEU A 121 -17.42 2.55 5.00
CA LEU A 121 -18.19 2.60 3.76
C LEU A 121 -18.76 1.24 3.33
N GLN A 122 -18.21 0.13 3.83
CA GLN A 122 -18.69 -1.22 3.52
C GLN A 122 -20.20 -1.45 3.75
N PRO A 123 -20.81 -1.06 4.89
CA PRO A 123 -22.25 -1.30 5.08
C PRO A 123 -23.12 -0.54 4.06
N LEU A 124 -22.69 0.66 3.64
CA LEU A 124 -23.40 1.43 2.61
C LEU A 124 -23.31 0.77 1.23
N ILE A 125 -22.12 0.28 0.87
CA ILE A 125 -21.90 -0.44 -0.39
C ILE A 125 -22.71 -1.74 -0.41
N MET A 126 -22.72 -2.49 0.69
CA MET A 126 -23.51 -3.73 0.81
C MET A 126 -25.02 -3.45 0.78
N ALA A 127 -25.48 -2.38 1.42
CA ALA A 127 -26.89 -1.98 1.34
C ALA A 127 -27.31 -1.59 -0.08
N GLN A 128 -26.47 -0.85 -0.82
CA GLN A 128 -26.74 -0.50 -2.22
C GLN A 128 -26.79 -1.75 -3.11
N TYR A 129 -25.84 -2.67 -2.93
CA TYR A 129 -25.80 -3.94 -3.66
C TYR A 129 -27.04 -4.79 -3.39
N MET A 130 -27.44 -4.94 -2.12
CA MET A 130 -28.65 -5.69 -1.75
C MET A 130 -29.92 -5.03 -2.29
N ARG A 131 -30.00 -3.70 -2.29
CA ARG A 131 -31.15 -2.96 -2.83
C ARG A 131 -31.28 -3.12 -4.35
N PHE A 132 -30.16 -3.06 -5.07
CA PHE A 132 -30.11 -3.31 -6.51
C PHE A 132 -30.48 -4.77 -6.84
N ASN A 133 -29.93 -5.74 -6.11
CA ASN A 133 -30.22 -7.15 -6.34
C ASN A 133 -31.68 -7.50 -6.01
N SER A 134 -32.24 -6.95 -4.93
CA SER A 134 -33.65 -7.12 -4.56
C SER A 134 -34.59 -6.53 -5.61
N MET A 135 -34.27 -5.35 -6.15
CA MET A 135 -35.03 -4.72 -7.23
C MET A 135 -34.97 -5.55 -8.52
N ASN A 136 -33.82 -6.10 -8.87
CA ASN A 136 -33.68 -7.00 -10.02
C ASN A 136 -34.48 -8.30 -9.84
N LEU A 137 -34.44 -8.90 -8.65
CA LEU A 137 -35.22 -10.11 -8.34
C LEU A 137 -36.74 -9.84 -8.43
N GLN A 138 -37.19 -8.68 -7.94
CA GLN A 138 -38.58 -8.24 -8.05
C GLN A 138 -38.99 -8.03 -9.52
N ILE A 139 -38.15 -7.41 -10.35
CA ILE A 139 -38.40 -7.23 -11.78
C ILE A 139 -38.52 -8.59 -12.48
N LEU A 140 -37.61 -9.52 -12.19
CA LEU A 140 -37.61 -10.87 -12.78
C LEU A 140 -38.87 -11.66 -12.42
N ASN A 141 -39.35 -11.52 -11.18
CA ASN A 141 -40.56 -12.21 -10.69
C ASN A 141 -41.87 -11.55 -11.18
N THR A 142 -41.87 -10.25 -11.43
CA THR A 142 -43.06 -9.50 -11.87
C THR A 142 -43.28 -9.61 -13.38
N PHE A 143 -42.21 -9.79 -14.14
CA PHE A 143 -42.25 -9.98 -15.59
C PHE A 143 -41.38 -11.18 -16.02
N PRO A 144 -41.88 -12.41 -15.85
CA PRO A 144 -41.12 -13.62 -16.22
C PRO A 144 -40.74 -13.66 -17.71
N SER A 145 -41.47 -12.94 -18.56
CA SER A 145 -41.19 -12.78 -19.99
C SER A 145 -39.90 -12.02 -20.30
N LEU A 146 -39.33 -11.27 -19.35
CA LEU A 146 -38.01 -10.64 -19.50
C LEU A 146 -36.84 -11.58 -19.19
N SER A 147 -37.08 -12.74 -18.55
CA SER A 147 -36.02 -13.74 -18.28
C SER A 147 -35.43 -14.33 -19.56
N TYR A 148 -36.18 -14.31 -20.67
CA TYR A 148 -35.76 -14.91 -21.94
C TYR A 148 -34.94 -13.98 -22.85
N LYS A 149 -34.71 -12.71 -22.48
CA LYS A 149 -33.99 -11.75 -23.32
C LYS A 149 -32.49 -11.63 -23.03
N SER A 150 -32.00 -12.14 -21.89
CA SER A 150 -30.56 -12.16 -21.58
C SER A 150 -29.81 -13.38 -22.14
N GLU A 151 -30.50 -14.44 -22.56
CA GLU A 151 -29.85 -15.60 -23.19
C GLU A 151 -29.62 -15.42 -24.70
N ILE A 152 -30.35 -14.52 -25.36
CA ILE A 152 -30.22 -14.32 -26.82
C ILE A 152 -28.96 -13.52 -27.18
N LEU A 153 -28.38 -12.74 -26.26
CA LEU A 153 -27.17 -11.94 -26.52
C LEU A 153 -25.84 -12.68 -26.29
N ILE A 154 -25.85 -13.88 -25.71
CA ILE A 154 -24.63 -14.68 -25.49
C ILE A 154 -24.35 -15.64 -26.68
N ILE A 155 -25.33 -15.88 -27.56
CA ILE A 155 -25.17 -16.84 -28.68
C ILE A 155 -24.71 -16.16 -30.00
N THR A 156 -24.49 -14.84 -30.03
CA THR A 156 -24.14 -14.12 -31.28
C THR A 156 -22.83 -13.29 -31.23
N LEU A 157 -21.89 -13.64 -30.36
CA LEU A 157 -20.49 -13.16 -30.38
C LEU A 157 -19.55 -14.35 -30.12
#